data_AF-A0A6B3E8I5-F1
#
_entry.id   AF-A0A6B3E8I5-F1
#
_cell.length_a   1.000
_cell.length_b   1.000
_cell.length_c   1.000
_cell.angle_alpha   90.00
_cell.angle_beta   90.00
_cell.angle_gamma   90.00
#
_symmetry.space_group_name_H-M   'P 1'
#
loop_
_entity.id
_entity.type
_entity.pdbx_description
1 polymer ?
#
loop_
_entity_poly.entity_id
_entity_poly.type
_entity_poly.pdbx_seq_one_letter_code
_entity_poly.pdbx_strand_id
1 'polypeptide(L)'
;ADDVLWSLERHAGKKMEQSDEFDNVSSMKKTGPREITLRFKAPDALFTKALAGDAGIVYSKKEVTAQGEEFGTPGHGDACSGPYTLSRWKSGDSVTIQRYDDYWGKKP
;
A
#
# COMPACT_ATOMS: atom_id res chain seq x y z
N ALA A 1 10.80 4.52 4.31
CA ALA A 1 10.85 3.31 5.15
C ALA A 1 9.67 3.26 6.11
N ASP A 2 9.33 4.37 6.80
CA ASP A 2 8.22 4.37 7.77
C ASP A 2 6.86 4.05 7.14
N ASP A 3 6.51 4.69 6.01
CA ASP A 3 5.27 4.36 5.27
C ASP A 3 5.26 2.93 4.72
N VAL A 4 6.43 2.40 4.37
CA VAL A 4 6.58 1.00 3.91
C VAL A 4 6.25 0.04 5.04
N LEU A 5 6.90 0.19 6.20
CA LEU A 5 6.65 -0.67 7.35
C LEU A 5 5.19 -0.58 7.79
N TRP A 6 4.65 0.63 7.89
CA TRP A 6 3.26 0.85 8.28
C TRP A 6 2.28 0.21 7.28
N SER A 7 2.53 0.30 5.97
CA SER A 7 1.66 -0.32 4.97
C SER A 7 1.71 -1.84 5.05
N LEU A 8 2.91 -2.44 5.17
CA LEU A 8 3.06 -3.89 5.33
C LEU A 8 2.39 -4.40 6.62
N GLU A 9 2.52 -3.67 7.74
CA GLU A 9 1.82 -3.99 8.99
C GLU A 9 0.30 -3.86 8.85
N ARG A 10 -0.17 -2.87 8.08
CA ARG A 10 -1.59 -2.72 7.77
C ARG A 10 -2.08 -3.94 6.98
N HIS A 11 -1.40 -4.31 5.89
CA HIS A 11 -1.76 -5.45 5.04
C HIS A 11 -1.75 -6.78 5.79
N ALA A 12 -0.77 -7.00 6.67
CA ALA A 12 -0.70 -8.15 7.57
C ALA A 12 -1.72 -8.12 8.71
N GLY A 13 -2.48 -7.03 8.85
CA GLY A 13 -3.44 -6.84 9.93
C GLY A 13 -4.62 -7.80 9.82
N LYS A 14 -5.14 -8.26 10.97
CA LYS A 14 -6.28 -9.19 11.00
C LYS A 14 -7.47 -8.65 10.20
N LYS A 15 -8.06 -9.50 9.35
CA LYS A 15 -9.21 -9.19 8.48
C LYS A 15 -8.91 -8.26 7.31
N MET A 16 -7.65 -7.95 7.03
CA MET A 16 -7.31 -7.35 5.75
C MET A 16 -7.35 -8.42 4.66
N GLU A 17 -7.69 -7.99 3.45
CA GLU A 17 -7.77 -8.86 2.29
C GLU A 17 -6.43 -9.54 1.99
N GLN A 18 -5.32 -8.86 2.28
CA GLN A 18 -3.96 -9.32 2.04
C GLN A 18 -3.31 -9.98 3.27
N SER A 19 -4.10 -10.51 4.22
CA SER A 19 -3.52 -11.01 5.47
C SER A 19 -2.75 -12.31 5.27
N ASP A 20 -3.26 -13.21 4.43
CA ASP A 20 -2.75 -14.57 4.24
C ASP A 20 -1.39 -14.58 3.53
N GLU A 21 -1.08 -13.57 2.72
CA GLU A 21 0.24 -13.41 2.12
C GLU A 21 1.35 -13.15 3.15
N PHE A 22 1.00 -12.81 4.40
CA PHE A 22 1.96 -12.57 5.49
C PHE A 22 2.00 -13.71 6.52
N ASP A 23 1.30 -14.83 6.32
CA ASP A 23 1.21 -15.92 7.31
C ASP A 23 2.58 -16.50 7.71
N ASN A 24 3.49 -16.61 6.75
CA ASN A 24 4.86 -17.07 6.96
C ASN A 24 5.80 -16.00 7.50
N VAL A 25 5.40 -14.73 7.53
CA VAL A 25 6.22 -13.63 8.08
C VAL A 25 6.24 -13.72 9.61
N SER A 26 7.43 -13.72 10.20
CA SER A 26 7.65 -13.73 11.65
C SER A 26 7.92 -12.34 12.22
N SER A 27 8.55 -11.45 11.47
CA SER A 27 8.73 -10.06 11.88
C SER A 27 9.00 -9.14 10.68
N MET A 28 8.60 -7.88 10.82
CA MET A 28 8.90 -6.79 9.90
C MET A 28 9.51 -5.65 10.72
N LYS A 29 10.69 -5.15 10.34
CA LYS A 29 11.39 -4.09 11.08
C LYS A 29 12.07 -3.12 10.14
N LYS A 30 11.97 -1.82 10.43
CA LYS A 30 12.86 -0.81 9.84
C LYS A 30 14.24 -0.97 10.45
N THR A 31 15.20 -1.41 9.65
CA THR A 31 16.59 -1.66 10.07
C THR A 31 17.55 -0.57 9.59
N GLY A 32 17.07 0.35 8.75
CA GLY A 32 17.81 1.53 8.33
C GLY A 32 16.92 2.65 7.76
N PRO A 33 17.50 3.79 7.36
CA PRO A 33 16.73 4.92 6.84
C PRO A 33 15.88 4.59 5.60
N ARG A 34 16.36 3.67 4.76
CA ARG A 34 15.69 3.18 3.55
C ARG A 34 15.66 1.64 3.49
N GLU A 35 15.63 0.98 4.64
CA GLU A 35 15.74 -0.48 4.73
C GLU A 35 14.68 -1.06 5.66
N ILE A 36 13.95 -2.07 5.16
CA ILE A 36 13.05 -2.92 5.93
C ILE A 36 13.58 -4.34 5.86
N THR A 37 13.77 -4.97 7.02
CA THR A 37 14.11 -6.39 7.13
C THR A 37 12.85 -7.18 7.51
N LEU A 38 12.54 -8.19 6.70
CA LEU A 38 11.50 -9.18 7.00
C LEU A 38 12.16 -10.51 7.37
N ARG A 39 11.60 -11.20 8.36
CA ARG A 39 11.98 -12.56 8.74
C ARG A 39 10.79 -13.48 8.53
N PHE A 40 11.08 -14.74 8.23
CA PHE A 40 10.07 -15.74 7.92
C PHE A 40 10.18 -16.92 8.89
N LYS A 41 9.07 -17.60 9.13
CA LYS A 41 8.96 -18.83 9.92
C LYS A 41 9.38 -20.06 9.09
N ALA A 42 9.14 -19.99 7.78
CA ALA A 42 9.50 -20.98 6.78
C ALA A 42 9.83 -20.28 5.44
N PRO A 43 10.57 -20.92 4.53
CA PRO A 43 10.77 -20.38 3.18
C PRO A 43 9.44 -20.10 2.48
N ASP A 44 9.34 -18.92 1.86
CA ASP A 44 8.14 -18.49 1.12
C ASP A 44 8.53 -18.01 -0.29
N ALA A 45 8.22 -18.82 -1.29
CA ALA A 45 8.55 -18.52 -2.69
C ALA A 45 7.56 -17.56 -3.36
N LEU A 46 6.40 -17.32 -2.74
CA LEU A 46 5.34 -16.48 -3.30
C LEU A 46 5.37 -15.07 -2.74
N PHE A 47 5.97 -14.86 -1.57
CA PHE A 47 5.98 -13.56 -0.90
C PHE A 47 6.46 -12.39 -1.77
N THR A 48 7.55 -12.56 -2.52
CA THR A 48 8.03 -11.49 -3.43
C THR A 48 7.05 -11.19 -4.55
N LYS A 49 6.28 -12.19 -5.01
CA LYS A 49 5.21 -11.98 -6.01
C LYS A 49 4.01 -11.29 -5.37
N ALA A 50 3.66 -11.63 -4.13
CA ALA A 50 2.63 -10.92 -3.38
C ALA A 50 2.99 -9.44 -3.20
N LEU A 51 4.25 -9.13 -2.88
CA LEU A 51 4.75 -7.75 -2.82
C LEU A 51 4.73 -7.01 -4.17
N ALA A 52 4.64 -7.71 -5.30
CA ALA A 52 4.44 -7.08 -6.60
C ALA A 52 2.96 -6.79 -6.90
N GLY A 53 2.03 -7.34 -6.11
CA GLY A 53 0.60 -7.07 -6.15
C GLY A 53 0.15 -6.22 -4.95
N ASP A 54 -1.11 -6.41 -4.54
CA ASP A 54 -1.78 -5.53 -3.58
C ASP A 54 -1.12 -5.54 -2.19
N ALA A 55 -0.56 -6.67 -1.76
CA ALA A 55 0.16 -6.81 -0.49
C ALA A 55 1.42 -5.93 -0.41
N GLY A 56 1.95 -5.47 -1.54
CA GLY A 56 3.11 -4.58 -1.60
C GLY A 56 2.78 -3.10 -1.77
N ILE A 57 1.50 -2.72 -1.87
CA ILE A 57 1.13 -1.31 -2.06
C ILE A 57 1.58 -0.49 -0.85
N VAL A 58 2.37 0.55 -1.11
CA VAL A 58 2.79 1.52 -0.10
C VAL A 58 1.87 2.74 -0.18
N TYR A 59 1.12 2.96 0.89
CA TYR A 59 0.26 4.13 1.04
C TYR A 59 0.97 5.23 1.84
N SER A 60 0.54 6.48 1.63
CA SER A 60 0.83 7.57 2.56
C SER A 60 0.10 7.31 3.89
N LYS A 61 0.85 6.98 4.95
CA LYS A 61 0.28 6.77 6.30
C LYS A 61 -0.54 7.97 6.75
N LYS A 62 -0.03 9.17 6.47
CA LYS A 62 -0.67 10.44 6.84
C LYS A 62 -2.07 10.55 6.24
N GLU A 63 -2.20 10.31 4.93
CA GLU A 63 -3.48 10.49 4.24
C GLU A 63 -4.49 9.40 4.65
N VAL A 64 -4.05 8.13 4.76
CA VAL A 64 -4.94 7.05 5.24
C VAL A 64 -5.41 7.32 6.68
N THR A 65 -4.51 7.76 7.57
CA THR A 65 -4.87 8.06 8.96
C THR A 65 -5.83 9.25 9.05
N ALA A 66 -5.66 10.27 8.20
CA ALA A 66 -6.54 11.44 8.17
C ALA A 66 -7.95 11.10 7.67
N GLN A 67 -8.08 10.15 6.73
CA GLN A 67 -9.37 9.69 6.21
C GLN A 67 -10.06 8.68 7.14
N GLY A 68 -9.31 7.94 7.94
CA GLY A 68 -9.86 7.00 8.91
C GLY A 68 -10.69 5.88 8.25
N GLU A 69 -11.91 5.67 8.75
CA GLU A 69 -12.83 4.65 8.22
C GLU A 69 -13.33 4.95 6.80
N GLU A 70 -13.26 6.21 6.37
CA GLU A 70 -13.65 6.64 5.02
C GLU A 70 -12.55 6.42 3.98
N PHE A 71 -11.37 5.96 4.37
CA PHE A 71 -10.32 5.66 3.40
C PHE A 71 -10.79 4.59 2.41
N GLY A 72 -10.75 4.92 1.12
CA GLY A 72 -11.20 4.04 0.05
C GLY A 72 -12.68 4.18 -0.30
N THR A 73 -13.39 5.17 0.26
CA THR A 73 -14.77 5.51 -0.14
C THR A 73 -14.79 6.72 -1.11
N PRO A 74 -15.85 6.87 -1.93
CA PRO A 74 -16.01 8.05 -2.77
C PRO A 74 -16.08 9.35 -1.95
N GLY A 75 -15.46 10.43 -2.44
CA GLY A 75 -15.48 11.74 -1.78
C GLY A 75 -14.15 12.13 -1.12
N HIS A 76 -13.20 11.21 -1.08
CA HIS A 76 -11.86 11.42 -0.53
C HIS A 76 -10.77 11.25 -1.61
N GLY A 77 -9.58 11.77 -1.34
CA GLY A 77 -8.42 11.60 -2.21
C GLY A 77 -7.82 10.21 -2.08
N ASP A 78 -6.99 9.80 -3.04
CA ASP A 78 -6.18 8.58 -2.90
C ASP A 78 -4.98 8.79 -1.95
N ALA A 79 -4.32 7.70 -1.57
CA ALA A 79 -3.09 7.73 -0.75
C ALA A 79 -1.92 7.05 -1.47
N CYS A 80 -2.00 6.90 -2.79
CA CYS A 80 -1.08 6.11 -3.59
C CYS A 80 0.11 6.96 -4.07
N SER A 81 1.18 6.28 -4.50
CA SER A 81 2.40 6.91 -5.03
C SER A 81 2.62 6.59 -6.53
N GLY A 82 1.54 6.21 -7.21
CA GLY A 82 1.54 5.77 -8.60
C GLY A 82 1.61 6.91 -9.63
N PRO A 83 1.58 6.56 -10.93
CA PRO A 83 1.69 7.52 -12.03
C PRO A 83 0.45 8.38 -12.26
N TYR A 84 -0.64 8.13 -11.53
CA TYR A 84 -1.89 8.86 -11.62
C TYR A 84 -2.42 9.17 -10.22
N THR A 85 -3.19 10.25 -10.10
CA THR A 85 -3.95 10.61 -8.91
C THR A 85 -5.45 10.63 -9.22
N LEU A 86 -6.26 10.33 -8.22
CA LEU A 86 -7.71 10.41 -8.27
C LEU A 86 -8.15 11.87 -8.41
N SER A 87 -8.72 12.20 -9.57
CA SER A 87 -9.28 13.53 -9.84
C SER A 87 -10.75 13.62 -9.41
N ARG A 88 -11.53 12.57 -9.67
CA ARG A 88 -12.96 12.53 -9.31
C ARG A 88 -13.46 11.10 -9.16
N TRP A 89 -14.35 10.88 -8.20
CA TRP A 89 -15.11 9.64 -8.07
C TRP A 89 -16.61 9.95 -7.96
N LYS A 90 -17.39 9.54 -8.97
CA LYS A 90 -18.85 9.54 -8.92
C LYS A 90 -19.34 8.12 -8.67
N SER A 91 -19.76 7.85 -7.42
CA SER A 91 -20.16 6.51 -6.96
C SER A 91 -21.19 5.87 -7.89
N GLY A 92 -20.96 4.60 -8.25
CA GLY A 92 -21.83 3.83 -9.15
C GLY A 92 -21.80 4.23 -10.63
N ASP A 93 -20.96 5.20 -11.02
CA ASP A 93 -20.90 5.72 -12.39
C ASP A 93 -19.48 5.72 -12.95
N SER A 94 -18.58 6.56 -12.41
CA SER A 94 -17.26 6.77 -13.00
C SER A 94 -16.18 7.17 -12.00
N VAL A 95 -14.94 6.81 -12.33
CA VAL A 95 -13.71 7.26 -11.67
C VAL A 95 -12.85 7.96 -12.73
N THR A 96 -12.42 9.18 -12.45
CA THR A 96 -11.51 9.95 -13.29
C THR A 96 -10.18 10.07 -12.58
N ILE A 97 -9.12 9.66 -13.27
CA ILE A 97 -7.74 9.81 -12.82
C ILE A 97 -6.99 10.76 -13.76
N GLN A 98 -6.02 11.47 -13.23
CA GLN A 98 -5.14 12.36 -13.99
C GLN A 98 -3.69 11.98 -13.75
N ARG A 99 -2.83 12.18 -14.75
CA ARG A 99 -1.39 11.90 -14.61
C ARG A 99 -0.82 12.70 -13.44
N TYR A 100 0.00 12.06 -12.63
CA TYR A 100 0.79 12.73 -11.60
C TYR A 100 2.13 13.17 -12.20
N ASP A 101 2.31 14.47 -12.39
CA ASP A 101 3.46 15.01 -13.12
C ASP A 101 4.80 14.81 -12.42
N ASP A 102 4.80 14.65 -11.09
CA ASP A 102 5.97 14.39 -10.26
C ASP A 102 6.21 12.89 -10.00
N TYR A 103 5.58 12.01 -10.78
CA TYR A 103 5.83 10.58 -10.66
C TYR A 103 7.31 10.25 -10.90
N TRP A 104 7.89 9.49 -9.98
CA TRP A 104 9.31 9.18 -9.94
C TRP A 104 9.77 8.24 -11.06
N GLY A 105 8.85 7.46 -11.64
CA GLY A 105 9.13 6.50 -12.70
C GLY A 105 9.09 7.11 -14.10
N LYS A 106 9.00 6.25 -15.12
CA LYS A 106 8.77 6.70 -16.49
C LYS A 106 7.39 7.33 -16.60
N LYS A 107 7.32 8.52 -17.18
CA LYS A 107 6.04 9.19 -17.47
C LYS A 107 5.19 8.30 -18.37
N PRO A 108 3.93 8.02 -17.98
CA PRO A 108 3.00 7.21 -18.78
C PRO A 108 2.53 7.96 -20.02
#